data_AF-A0A6N7V128-F1
#
_entry.id   AF-A0A6N7V128-F1
#
_cell.length_a   1.000
_cell.length_b   1.000
_cell.length_c   1.000
_cell.angle_alpha   90.00
_cell.angle_beta   90.00
_cell.angle_gamma   90.00
#
_symmetry.space_group_name_H-M   'P 1'
#
loop_
_entity.id
_entity.type
_entity.pdbx_description
1 polymer ?
#
loop_
_entity_poly.entity_id
_entity_poly.type
_entity_poly.pdbx_seq_one_letter_code
_entity_poly.pdbx_strand_id
1 'polypeptide(L)'
;MSCLKARNSIAFVSEVSIEYLKRALKIGSMARKEVLKMAFVNMFNDRVEQFNLREENERLAELFSDEKLQEEAQWQAYSVKEISRLFSISEEEALKLMNCGLFKTYRVGNEYRASKKSVEENKKIVKAVLTYQDKKTMSVPDVMRILGLGKTATYRLINQCRFKTYLVLGKMRVDVDSFEDWYAGQFHYEKVNGERPGKKYGKTLSPLTVAKVLGIPRSTANDLMNDGIVEFIWVDGKRRIKRESFDKWYASQSKYTKVKEIEEVEGYVD
;
A
#
# COMPACT_ATOMS: atom_id res chain seq x y z
N MET A 1 74.95 -83.97 74.86
CA MET A 1 73.92 -83.63 75.88
C MET A 1 73.29 -82.30 75.50
N SER A 2 71.96 -82.31 75.40
CA SER A 2 70.99 -81.21 75.61
C SER A 2 71.06 -79.95 74.74
N CYS A 3 69.99 -79.60 73.99
CA CYS A 3 68.75 -78.90 74.44
C CYS A 3 69.07 -77.43 74.76
N LEU A 4 68.45 -76.36 74.23
CA LEU A 4 67.07 -76.03 73.83
C LEU A 4 67.12 -74.96 72.70
N LYS A 5 66.30 -75.00 71.64
CA LYS A 5 64.93 -74.44 71.51
C LYS A 5 64.81 -73.02 72.09
N ALA A 6 64.57 -71.98 71.29
CA ALA A 6 63.24 -71.45 70.92
C ALA A 6 63.38 -69.90 70.92
N ARG A 7 62.66 -69.05 70.19
CA ARG A 7 61.45 -69.16 69.36
C ARG A 7 61.25 -67.82 68.63
N ASN A 8 60.76 -67.92 67.40
CA ASN A 8 59.74 -67.08 66.74
C ASN A 8 59.26 -65.80 67.45
N SER A 9 59.37 -64.67 66.75
CA SER A 9 58.44 -63.54 66.88
C SER A 9 57.53 -63.52 65.64
N ILE A 10 56.58 -64.46 65.61
CA ILE A 10 55.45 -64.46 64.67
C ILE A 10 54.20 -64.10 65.47
N ALA A 11 53.52 -63.05 64.99
CA ALA A 11 52.11 -62.71 65.20
C ALA A 11 51.62 -62.44 66.63
N PHE A 12 51.43 -61.15 66.93
CA PHE A 12 50.36 -60.70 67.83
C PHE A 12 49.45 -59.73 67.05
N VAL A 13 48.63 -60.27 66.16
CA VAL A 13 47.50 -59.53 65.60
C VAL A 13 46.38 -59.67 66.63
N SER A 14 46.13 -58.61 67.39
CA SER A 14 45.04 -58.58 68.36
C SER A 14 43.69 -58.81 67.67
N GLU A 15 42.77 -59.54 68.31
CA GLU A 15 41.43 -59.83 67.77
C GLU A 15 40.66 -58.54 67.36
N VAL A 16 40.96 -57.43 68.04
CA VAL A 16 40.47 -56.07 67.73
C VAL A 16 40.80 -55.62 66.29
N SER A 17 41.94 -56.05 65.74
CA SER A 17 42.39 -55.67 64.40
C SER A 17 41.64 -56.42 63.29
N ILE A 18 41.30 -57.70 63.52
CA ILE A 18 40.55 -58.52 62.55
C ILE A 18 39.09 -58.06 62.47
N GLU A 19 38.49 -57.71 63.61
CA GLU A 19 37.11 -57.21 63.65
C GLU A 19 36.97 -55.84 62.97
N TYR A 20 37.96 -54.96 63.14
CA TYR A 20 38.04 -53.69 62.42
C TYR A 20 38.15 -53.89 60.89
N LEU A 21 39.02 -54.82 60.44
CA LEU A 21 39.16 -55.13 59.02
C LEU A 21 37.89 -55.75 58.42
N LYS A 22 37.20 -56.64 59.14
CA LYS A 22 35.91 -57.20 58.71
C LYS A 22 34.82 -56.13 58.61
N ARG A 23 34.77 -55.19 59.55
CA ARG A 23 33.81 -54.07 59.55
C ARG A 23 34.09 -53.11 58.39
N ALA A 24 35.35 -52.77 58.16
CA ALA A 24 35.79 -51.96 57.02
C ALA A 24 35.46 -52.62 55.66
N LEU A 25 35.69 -53.93 55.53
CA LEU A 25 35.33 -54.71 54.33
C LEU A 25 33.80 -54.74 54.10
N LYS A 26 33.00 -54.89 55.16
CA LYS A 26 31.53 -54.87 55.08
C LYS A 26 30.99 -53.49 54.70
N ILE A 27 31.54 -52.43 55.28
CA ILE A 27 31.20 -51.03 54.93
C ILE A 27 31.58 -50.74 53.47
N GLY A 28 32.78 -51.13 53.03
CA GLY A 28 33.20 -50.99 51.63
C GLY A 28 32.35 -51.80 50.64
N SER A 29 31.87 -52.98 51.05
CA SER A 29 30.91 -53.76 50.24
C SER A 29 29.52 -53.13 50.18
N MET A 30 29.05 -52.51 51.26
CA MET A 30 27.77 -51.80 51.30
C MET A 30 27.82 -50.54 50.43
N ALA A 31 28.87 -49.73 50.57
CA ALA A 31 29.08 -48.54 49.76
C ALA A 31 29.12 -48.88 48.26
N ARG A 32 29.81 -49.96 47.86
CA ARG A 32 29.80 -50.42 46.46
C ARG A 32 28.41 -50.84 45.97
N LYS A 33 27.59 -51.49 46.80
CA LYS A 33 26.21 -51.86 46.44
C LYS A 33 25.31 -50.63 46.28
N GLU A 34 25.48 -49.61 47.12
CA GLU A 34 24.74 -48.34 46.99
C GLU A 34 25.15 -47.56 45.75
N VAL A 35 26.45 -47.50 45.44
CA VAL A 35 26.96 -46.87 44.20
C VAL A 35 26.41 -47.58 42.96
N LEU A 36 26.37 -48.92 42.95
CA LEU A 36 25.77 -49.69 41.85
C LEU A 36 24.25 -49.47 41.72
N LYS A 37 23.54 -49.38 42.85
CA LYS A 37 22.10 -49.05 42.84
C LYS A 37 21.85 -47.64 42.31
N MET A 38 22.62 -46.65 42.74
CA MET A 38 22.54 -45.28 42.24
C MET A 38 22.87 -45.20 40.75
N ALA A 39 23.91 -45.90 40.29
CA ALA A 39 24.23 -45.97 38.87
C ALA A 39 23.10 -46.58 38.03
N PHE A 40 22.46 -47.64 38.52
CA PHE A 40 21.31 -48.26 37.84
C PHE A 40 20.08 -47.35 37.81
N VAL A 41 19.77 -46.67 38.92
CA VAL A 41 18.67 -45.69 39.00
C VAL A 41 18.94 -44.51 38.05
N ASN A 42 20.15 -43.99 38.02
CA ASN A 42 20.54 -42.92 37.10
C ASN A 42 20.41 -43.37 35.64
N MET A 43 20.89 -44.56 35.27
CA MET A 43 20.72 -45.10 33.92
C MET A 43 19.24 -45.28 33.52
N PHE A 44 18.39 -45.66 34.47
CA PHE A 44 16.96 -45.79 34.22
C PHE A 44 16.31 -44.43 34.01
N ASN A 45 16.64 -43.45 34.86
CA ASN A 45 16.16 -42.07 34.71
C ASN A 45 16.62 -41.44 33.40
N ASP A 46 17.90 -41.61 33.02
CA ASP A 46 18.44 -41.13 31.75
C ASP A 46 17.68 -41.75 30.57
N ARG A 47 17.35 -43.05 30.63
CA ARG A 47 16.57 -43.71 29.57
C ARG A 47 15.15 -43.18 29.48
N VAL A 48 14.50 -42.89 30.61
CA VAL A 48 13.16 -42.29 30.65
C VAL A 48 13.18 -40.87 30.10
N GLU A 49 14.17 -40.06 30.45
CA GLU A 49 14.33 -38.71 29.90
C GLU A 49 14.56 -38.76 28.39
N GLN A 50 15.43 -39.64 27.91
CA GLN A 50 15.68 -39.81 26.47
C GLN A 50 14.45 -40.31 25.71
N PHE A 51 13.60 -41.14 26.33
CA PHE A 51 12.33 -41.56 25.76
C PHE A 51 11.35 -40.39 25.65
N ASN A 52 11.17 -39.63 26.74
CA ASN A 52 10.30 -38.45 26.75
C ASN A 52 10.76 -37.40 25.72
N LEU A 53 12.08 -37.18 25.61
CA LEU A 53 12.65 -36.24 24.63
C LEU A 53 12.38 -36.68 23.18
N ARG A 54 12.42 -37.99 22.89
CA ARG A 54 12.12 -38.51 21.54
C ARG A 54 10.65 -38.35 21.21
N GLU A 55 9.76 -38.73 22.11
CA GLU A 55 8.31 -38.56 21.93
C GLU A 55 7.95 -37.08 21.73
N GLU A 56 8.55 -36.18 22.50
CA GLU A 56 8.35 -34.74 22.34
C GLU A 56 8.86 -34.26 20.97
N ASN A 57 10.05 -34.69 20.55
CA ASN A 57 10.59 -34.35 19.23
C ASN A 57 9.77 -34.94 18.08
N GLU A 58 9.24 -36.16 18.20
CA GLU A 58 8.37 -36.78 17.20
C GLU A 58 7.03 -36.06 17.10
N ARG A 59 6.41 -35.70 18.24
CA ARG A 59 5.20 -34.86 18.26
C ARG A 59 5.45 -33.47 17.67
N LEU A 60 6.59 -32.87 17.97
CA LEU A 60 7.00 -31.59 17.38
C LEU A 60 7.19 -31.74 15.86
N ALA A 61 7.84 -32.81 15.39
CA ALA A 61 8.03 -33.08 13.97
C ALA A 61 6.70 -33.30 13.24
N GLU A 62 5.72 -33.94 13.88
CA GLU A 62 4.37 -34.14 13.34
C GLU A 62 3.57 -32.83 13.31
N LEU A 63 3.65 -32.01 14.37
CA LEU A 63 3.02 -30.69 14.47
C LEU A 63 3.57 -29.71 13.42
N PHE A 64 4.87 -29.76 13.13
CA PHE A 64 5.54 -28.90 12.13
C PHE A 64 5.80 -29.61 10.80
N SER A 65 5.08 -30.68 10.50
CA SER A 65 5.18 -31.36 9.20
C SER A 65 4.71 -30.44 8.07
N ASP A 66 5.39 -30.53 6.91
CA ASP A 66 5.09 -29.70 5.74
C ASP A 66 3.62 -29.86 5.28
N GLU A 67 3.02 -31.03 5.43
CA GLU A 67 1.61 -31.29 5.12
C GLU A 67 0.65 -30.52 6.04
N LYS A 68 0.89 -30.52 7.35
CA LYS A 68 0.04 -29.83 8.32
C LYS A 68 0.18 -28.31 8.19
N LEU A 69 1.39 -27.82 7.92
CA LEU A 69 1.64 -26.42 7.57
C LEU A 69 0.94 -26.01 6.27
N GLN A 70 0.87 -26.91 5.28
CA GLN A 70 0.14 -26.68 4.03
C GLN A 70 -1.39 -26.69 4.24
N GLU A 71 -1.92 -27.57 5.08
CA GLU A 71 -3.34 -27.58 5.45
C GLU A 71 -3.71 -26.31 6.21
N GLU A 72 -2.97 -25.93 7.25
CA GLU A 72 -3.19 -24.67 7.99
C GLU A 72 -3.09 -23.45 7.06
N ALA A 73 -2.17 -23.46 6.10
CA ALA A 73 -2.09 -22.43 5.07
C ALA A 73 -3.34 -22.42 4.16
N GLN A 74 -3.85 -23.59 3.73
CA GLN A 74 -5.09 -23.67 2.94
C GLN A 74 -6.30 -23.07 3.67
N TRP A 75 -6.45 -23.30 4.98
CA TRP A 75 -7.52 -22.72 5.79
C TRP A 75 -7.39 -21.19 5.96
N GLN A 76 -6.22 -20.62 5.65
CA GLN A 76 -5.87 -19.21 5.82
C GLN A 76 -5.59 -18.45 4.51
N ALA A 77 -6.10 -18.92 3.37
CA ALA A 77 -5.94 -18.26 2.06
C ALA A 77 -7.26 -17.80 1.41
N TYR A 78 -7.20 -16.75 0.59
CA TYR A 78 -8.23 -16.38 -0.38
C TYR A 78 -7.72 -16.64 -1.82
N SER A 79 -8.59 -17.23 -2.63
CA SER A 79 -8.45 -17.32 -4.09
C SER A 79 -8.85 -16.02 -4.79
N VAL A 80 -8.50 -15.86 -6.07
CA VAL A 80 -8.89 -14.70 -6.89
C VAL A 80 -10.41 -14.48 -6.89
N LYS A 81 -11.19 -15.57 -6.99
CA LYS A 81 -12.66 -15.53 -6.98
C LYS A 81 -13.22 -15.07 -5.63
N GLU A 82 -12.61 -15.49 -4.53
CA GLU A 82 -13.02 -15.05 -3.20
C GLU A 82 -12.67 -13.60 -2.95
N ILE A 83 -11.52 -13.12 -3.42
CA ILE A 83 -11.14 -11.69 -3.36
C ILE A 83 -12.12 -10.85 -4.19
N SER A 84 -12.46 -11.32 -5.40
CA SER A 84 -13.47 -10.69 -6.26
C SER A 84 -14.80 -10.53 -5.53
N ARG A 85 -15.29 -11.59 -4.87
CA ARG A 85 -16.52 -11.53 -4.06
C ARG A 85 -16.39 -10.65 -2.81
N LEU A 86 -15.25 -10.70 -2.13
CA LEU A 86 -15.01 -9.98 -0.88
C LEU A 86 -15.04 -8.46 -1.09
N PHE A 87 -14.50 -7.99 -2.21
CA PHE A 87 -14.44 -6.56 -2.55
C PHE A 87 -15.50 -6.13 -3.55
N SER A 88 -16.35 -7.05 -4.03
CA SER A 88 -17.35 -6.80 -5.08
C SER A 88 -16.76 -6.22 -6.37
N ILE A 89 -15.64 -6.79 -6.82
CA ILE A 89 -14.88 -6.34 -8.00
C ILE A 89 -14.79 -7.43 -9.07
N SER A 90 -14.39 -7.07 -10.29
CA SER A 90 -14.17 -8.05 -11.37
C SER A 90 -13.00 -9.00 -11.06
N GLU A 91 -13.00 -10.20 -11.64
CA GLU A 91 -11.90 -11.16 -11.47
C GLU A 91 -10.57 -10.60 -12.01
N GLU A 92 -10.61 -9.78 -13.06
CA GLU A 92 -9.42 -9.10 -13.59
C GLU A 92 -8.83 -8.09 -12.59
N GLU A 93 -9.66 -7.33 -11.89
CA GLU A 93 -9.22 -6.39 -10.86
C GLU A 93 -8.70 -7.11 -9.63
N ALA A 94 -9.35 -8.19 -9.22
CA ALA A 94 -8.86 -9.06 -8.15
C ALA A 94 -7.47 -9.65 -8.50
N LEU A 95 -7.27 -10.07 -9.75
CA LEU A 95 -5.97 -10.54 -10.23
C LEU A 95 -4.92 -9.42 -10.23
N LYS A 96 -5.27 -8.20 -10.65
CA LYS A 96 -4.39 -7.03 -10.57
C LYS A 96 -3.99 -6.71 -9.12
N LEU A 97 -4.92 -6.82 -8.17
CA LEU A 97 -4.65 -6.63 -6.74
C LEU A 97 -3.74 -7.73 -6.15
N MET A 98 -3.88 -8.96 -6.63
CA MET A 98 -2.95 -10.03 -6.23
C MET A 98 -1.55 -9.82 -6.80
N ASN A 99 -1.44 -9.37 -8.05
CA ASN A 99 -0.16 -9.17 -8.72
C ASN A 99 0.55 -7.87 -8.32
N CYS A 100 -0.13 -6.93 -7.64
CA CYS A 100 0.48 -5.66 -7.26
C CYS A 100 1.35 -5.76 -5.99
N GLY A 101 1.52 -6.96 -5.41
CA GLY A 101 2.34 -7.19 -4.23
C GLY A 101 1.72 -6.68 -2.92
N LEU A 102 0.45 -6.25 -2.94
CA LEU A 102 -0.26 -5.75 -1.77
C LEU A 102 -0.53 -6.86 -0.75
N PHE A 103 -0.71 -8.09 -1.22
CA PHE A 103 -0.93 -9.25 -0.38
C PHE A 103 0.28 -10.18 -0.39
N LYS A 104 0.52 -10.85 0.74
CA LYS A 104 1.41 -12.01 0.76
C LYS A 104 0.74 -13.14 -0.02
N THR A 105 1.29 -13.46 -1.20
CA THR A 105 0.79 -14.51 -2.07
C THR A 105 1.72 -15.71 -2.06
N TYR A 106 1.14 -16.90 -2.22
CA TYR A 106 1.85 -18.16 -2.33
C TYR A 106 1.13 -19.07 -3.30
N ARG A 107 1.86 -20.03 -3.85
CA ARG A 107 1.32 -20.99 -4.80
C ARG A 107 0.82 -22.21 -4.04
N VAL A 108 -0.46 -22.54 -4.20
CA VAL A 108 -1.07 -23.77 -3.68
C VAL A 108 -1.52 -24.60 -4.88
N GLY A 109 -0.78 -25.66 -5.18
CA GLY A 109 -0.98 -26.43 -6.41
C GLY A 109 -0.78 -25.56 -7.67
N ASN A 110 -1.85 -25.39 -8.45
CA ASN A 110 -1.84 -24.62 -9.69
C ASN A 110 -2.39 -23.19 -9.57
N GLU A 111 -2.80 -22.76 -8.38
CA GLU A 111 -3.40 -21.43 -8.17
C GLU A 111 -2.55 -20.57 -7.23
N TYR A 112 -2.46 -19.28 -7.55
CA TYR A 112 -1.96 -18.28 -6.60
C TYR A 112 -3.05 -17.95 -5.59
N ARG A 113 -2.69 -17.94 -4.30
CA ARG A 113 -3.58 -17.59 -3.20
C ARG A 113 -2.98 -16.49 -2.35
N ALA A 114 -3.82 -15.61 -1.82
CA ALA A 114 -3.44 -14.52 -0.93
C ALA A 114 -3.73 -14.90 0.53
N SER A 115 -2.82 -14.59 1.46
CA SER A 115 -3.06 -14.83 2.89
C SER A 115 -4.25 -14.00 3.42
N LYS A 116 -5.20 -14.65 4.11
CA LYS A 116 -6.38 -13.99 4.72
C LYS A 116 -5.98 -12.86 5.67
N LYS A 117 -4.97 -13.08 6.51
CA LYS A 117 -4.43 -12.06 7.42
C LYS A 117 -3.94 -10.84 6.66
N SER A 118 -3.14 -11.06 5.62
CA SER A 118 -2.61 -9.97 4.77
C SER A 118 -3.72 -9.21 4.04
N VAL A 119 -4.77 -9.90 3.59
CA VAL A 119 -5.93 -9.27 2.94
C VAL A 119 -6.73 -8.42 3.93
N GLU A 120 -6.96 -8.90 5.15
CA GLU A 120 -7.73 -8.15 6.16
C GLU A 120 -6.94 -6.92 6.67
N GLU A 121 -5.62 -7.06 6.90
CA GLU A 121 -4.74 -5.93 7.26
C GLU A 121 -4.74 -4.85 6.17
N ASN A 122 -4.66 -5.24 4.91
CA ASN A 122 -4.64 -4.31 3.79
C ASN A 122 -6.03 -3.91 3.28
N LYS A 123 -7.12 -4.37 3.92
CA LYS A 123 -8.50 -4.13 3.46
C LYS A 123 -8.84 -2.65 3.32
N LYS A 124 -8.35 -1.80 4.24
CA LYS A 124 -8.52 -0.34 4.15
C LYS A 124 -7.82 0.23 2.93
N ILE A 125 -6.60 -0.24 2.63
CA ILE A 125 -5.83 0.18 1.46
C ILE A 125 -6.52 -0.27 0.18
N VAL A 126 -7.00 -1.52 0.12
CA VAL A 126 -7.76 -2.04 -1.03
C VAL A 126 -9.01 -1.21 -1.27
N LYS A 127 -9.80 -0.94 -0.21
CA LYS A 127 -10.98 -0.08 -0.33
C LYS A 127 -10.63 1.31 -0.85
N ALA A 128 -9.57 1.93 -0.34
CA ALA A 128 -9.12 3.23 -0.85
C ALA A 128 -8.70 3.14 -2.33
N VAL A 129 -7.91 2.14 -2.71
CA VAL A 129 -7.48 1.89 -4.09
C VAL A 129 -8.69 1.76 -5.02
N LEU A 130 -9.71 0.98 -4.62
CA LEU A 130 -10.92 0.78 -5.42
C LEU A 130 -11.75 2.07 -5.52
N THR A 131 -11.92 2.81 -4.43
CA THR A 131 -12.60 4.12 -4.44
C THR A 131 -11.94 5.09 -5.44
N TYR A 132 -10.61 5.09 -5.53
CA TYR A 132 -9.85 5.93 -6.47
C TYR A 132 -9.56 5.25 -7.82
N GLN A 133 -10.15 4.09 -8.09
CA GLN A 133 -10.20 3.51 -9.43
C GLN A 133 -11.55 3.73 -10.11
N ASP A 134 -12.58 4.08 -9.33
CA ASP A 134 -13.93 4.37 -9.79
C ASP A 134 -14.01 5.66 -10.64
N LYS A 135 -15.17 5.88 -11.29
CA LYS A 135 -15.50 6.98 -12.22
C LYS A 135 -15.21 8.40 -11.69
N LYS A 136 -14.95 8.54 -10.39
CA LYS A 136 -14.59 9.80 -9.73
C LYS A 136 -13.16 10.23 -9.97
N THR A 137 -12.32 9.38 -10.54
CA THR A 137 -10.94 9.75 -10.90
C THR A 137 -10.63 9.42 -12.36
N MET A 138 -9.80 10.25 -12.98
CA MET A 138 -9.32 10.06 -14.34
C MET A 138 -7.80 9.82 -14.35
N SER A 139 -7.30 9.14 -15.38
CA SER A 139 -5.87 8.91 -15.55
C SER A 139 -5.17 10.09 -16.23
N VAL A 140 -3.84 10.18 -16.14
CA VAL A 140 -3.06 11.22 -16.85
C VAL A 140 -3.32 11.19 -18.38
N PRO A 141 -3.37 10.03 -19.06
CA PRO A 141 -3.79 9.96 -20.46
C PRO A 141 -5.19 10.50 -20.74
N ASP A 142 -6.13 10.39 -19.79
CA ASP A 142 -7.46 10.96 -19.96
C ASP A 142 -7.41 12.48 -19.94
N VAL A 143 -6.65 13.07 -19.00
CA VAL A 143 -6.41 14.53 -18.97
C VAL A 143 -5.75 15.01 -20.27
N MET A 144 -4.78 14.25 -20.79
CA MET A 144 -4.16 14.56 -22.09
C MET A 144 -5.20 14.61 -23.21
N ARG A 145 -6.11 13.64 -23.27
CA ARG A 145 -7.17 13.56 -24.28
C ARG A 145 -8.21 14.66 -24.12
N ILE A 146 -8.61 14.94 -22.87
CA ILE A 146 -9.61 15.96 -22.54
C ILE A 146 -9.10 17.35 -22.94
N LEU A 147 -7.87 17.69 -22.58
CA LEU A 147 -7.29 19.02 -22.81
C LEU A 147 -6.44 19.13 -24.10
N GLY A 148 -6.27 18.05 -24.85
CA GLY A 148 -5.44 18.04 -26.06
C GLY A 148 -3.96 18.32 -25.79
N LEU A 149 -3.49 18.04 -24.56
CA LEU A 149 -2.12 18.37 -24.13
C LEU A 149 -1.14 17.23 -24.43
N GLY A 150 0.09 17.60 -24.80
CA GLY A 150 1.20 16.66 -24.84
C GLY A 150 1.64 16.22 -23.44
N LYS A 151 2.28 15.05 -23.35
CA LYS A 151 2.69 14.40 -22.08
C LYS A 151 3.38 15.38 -21.11
N THR A 152 4.39 16.09 -21.59
CA THR A 152 5.19 17.03 -20.76
C THR A 152 4.33 18.16 -20.20
N ALA A 153 3.41 18.72 -21.00
CA ALA A 153 2.52 19.79 -20.57
C ALA A 153 1.54 19.29 -19.50
N THR A 154 0.98 18.09 -19.67
CA THR A 154 0.06 17.50 -18.70
C THR A 154 0.73 17.24 -17.34
N TYR A 155 1.94 16.66 -17.32
CA TYR A 155 2.67 16.47 -16.06
C TYR A 155 3.04 17.81 -15.40
N ARG A 156 3.42 18.83 -16.19
CA ARG A 156 3.64 20.18 -15.66
C ARG A 156 2.39 20.78 -15.03
N LEU A 157 1.22 20.60 -15.65
CA LEU A 157 -0.06 21.06 -15.10
C LEU A 157 -0.39 20.34 -13.79
N ILE A 158 -0.26 19.02 -13.76
CA ILE A 158 -0.55 18.22 -12.56
C ILE A 158 0.38 18.62 -11.41
N ASN A 159 1.67 18.83 -11.69
CA ASN A 159 2.65 19.25 -10.69
C ASN A 159 2.43 20.67 -10.15
N GLN A 160 1.57 21.49 -10.78
CA GLN A 160 1.16 22.78 -10.22
C GLN A 160 0.15 22.64 -9.07
N CYS A 161 -0.32 21.41 -8.78
CA CYS A 161 -1.17 21.08 -7.64
C CYS A 161 -2.46 21.93 -7.54
N ARG A 162 -3.04 22.31 -8.69
CA ARG A 162 -4.27 23.12 -8.74
C ARG A 162 -5.56 22.33 -8.52
N PHE A 163 -5.47 21.00 -8.59
CA PHE A 163 -6.55 20.06 -8.33
C PHE A 163 -5.99 18.82 -7.62
N LYS A 164 -6.85 18.05 -6.97
CA LYS A 164 -6.45 16.88 -6.17
C LYS A 164 -5.94 15.76 -7.06
N THR A 165 -4.81 15.18 -6.66
CA THR A 165 -4.23 13.99 -7.30
C THR A 165 -3.81 12.94 -6.28
N TYR A 166 -3.96 11.68 -6.65
CA TYR A 166 -3.67 10.53 -5.80
C TYR A 166 -2.71 9.57 -6.51
N LEU A 167 -1.84 8.93 -5.74
CA LEU A 167 -1.01 7.84 -6.23
C LEU A 167 -1.67 6.50 -5.87
N VAL A 168 -2.17 5.79 -6.87
CA VAL A 168 -2.91 4.54 -6.70
C VAL A 168 -2.17 3.43 -7.45
N LEU A 169 -1.61 2.46 -6.72
CA LEU A 169 -0.80 1.37 -7.27
C LEU A 169 0.34 1.87 -8.20
N GLY A 170 1.03 2.93 -7.78
CA GLY A 170 2.12 3.55 -8.55
C GLY A 170 1.68 4.35 -9.78
N LYS A 171 0.36 4.51 -10.01
CA LYS A 171 -0.20 5.31 -11.10
C LYS A 171 -0.87 6.57 -10.54
N MET A 172 -0.62 7.71 -11.18
CA MET A 172 -1.27 8.97 -10.82
C MET A 172 -2.73 8.97 -11.29
N ARG A 173 -3.63 9.36 -10.38
CA ARG A 173 -5.07 9.53 -10.58
C ARG A 173 -5.43 10.98 -10.25
N VAL A 174 -6.22 11.61 -11.11
CA VAL A 174 -6.72 12.97 -10.93
C VAL A 174 -8.17 12.90 -10.48
N ASP A 175 -8.53 13.62 -9.43
CA ASP A 175 -9.91 13.73 -8.96
C ASP A 175 -10.74 14.52 -9.98
N VAL A 176 -11.84 13.93 -10.48
CA VAL A 176 -12.66 14.55 -11.53
C VAL A 176 -13.34 15.81 -11.01
N ASP A 177 -13.94 15.76 -9.82
CA ASP A 177 -14.68 16.89 -9.24
C ASP A 177 -13.74 18.08 -9.00
N SER A 178 -12.57 17.84 -8.39
CA SER A 178 -11.56 18.88 -8.19
C SER A 178 -10.99 19.42 -9.50
N PHE A 179 -10.86 18.58 -10.53
CA PHE A 179 -10.40 19.01 -11.85
C PHE A 179 -11.44 19.92 -12.53
N GLU A 180 -12.72 19.56 -12.49
CA GLU A 180 -13.79 20.35 -13.08
C GLU A 180 -14.00 21.68 -12.33
N ASP A 181 -13.88 21.68 -10.99
CA ASP A 181 -13.93 22.90 -10.19
C ASP A 181 -12.79 23.87 -10.54
N TRP A 182 -11.58 23.34 -10.74
CA TRP A 182 -10.44 24.11 -11.23
C TRP A 182 -10.67 24.61 -12.67
N TYR A 183 -11.13 23.74 -13.58
CA TYR A 183 -11.38 24.08 -14.98
C TYR A 183 -12.41 25.21 -15.13
N ALA A 184 -13.44 25.19 -14.29
CA ALA A 184 -14.46 26.23 -14.23
C ALA A 184 -13.94 27.60 -13.72
N GLY A 185 -12.73 27.65 -13.14
CA GLY A 185 -12.11 28.87 -12.60
C GLY A 185 -10.96 29.46 -13.42
N GLN A 186 -10.65 28.89 -14.58
CA GLN A 186 -9.50 29.29 -15.40
C GLN A 186 -9.90 29.58 -16.86
N PHE A 187 -9.03 30.24 -17.65
CA PHE A 187 -9.22 30.55 -19.09
C PHE A 187 -7.96 30.31 -19.94
N HIS A 188 -7.08 29.41 -19.51
CA HIS A 188 -5.85 29.04 -20.23
C HIS A 188 -5.98 27.73 -20.99
N TYR A 189 -6.53 26.71 -20.35
CA TYR A 189 -6.72 25.38 -20.91
C TYR A 189 -8.14 25.22 -21.45
N GLU A 190 -8.26 24.57 -22.60
CA GLU A 190 -9.52 24.33 -23.28
C GLU A 190 -9.68 22.82 -23.50
N LYS A 191 -10.91 22.34 -23.37
CA LYS A 191 -11.25 20.96 -23.72
C LYS A 191 -11.37 20.82 -25.24
N VAL A 192 -10.86 19.73 -25.81
CA VAL A 192 -10.86 19.51 -27.26
C VAL A 192 -12.27 19.50 -27.85
N ASN A 193 -13.24 18.89 -27.15
CA ASN A 193 -14.65 18.81 -27.53
C ASN A 193 -15.53 19.03 -26.29
N GLY A 194 -15.33 20.14 -25.58
CA GLY A 194 -15.99 20.32 -24.28
C GLY A 194 -16.48 21.73 -24.02
N GLU A 195 -17.13 21.87 -22.87
CA GLU A 195 -17.65 23.14 -22.39
C GLU A 195 -16.56 24.21 -22.30
N ARG A 196 -17.00 25.43 -22.51
CA ARG A 196 -16.20 26.64 -22.32
C ARG A 196 -15.57 26.67 -20.92
N PRO A 197 -14.27 27.01 -20.79
CA PRO A 197 -13.63 27.19 -19.50
C PRO A 197 -14.16 28.45 -18.78
N GLY A 198 -13.99 28.52 -17.46
CA GLY A 198 -14.33 29.73 -16.69
C GLY A 198 -15.81 29.90 -16.36
N LYS A 199 -16.59 28.81 -16.34
CA LYS A 199 -18.04 28.77 -16.02
C LYS A 199 -18.40 29.50 -14.72
N LYS A 200 -17.49 29.56 -13.73
CA LYS A 200 -17.69 30.29 -12.47
C LYS A 200 -17.94 31.79 -12.64
N TYR A 201 -17.50 32.39 -13.75
CA TYR A 201 -17.60 33.82 -14.00
C TYR A 201 -18.72 34.19 -14.98
N GLY A 202 -19.55 33.22 -15.37
CA GLY A 202 -20.59 33.40 -16.38
C GLY A 202 -20.04 33.70 -17.77
N LYS A 203 -20.87 34.32 -18.63
CA LYS A 203 -20.48 34.68 -19.99
C LYS A 203 -19.56 35.91 -19.96
N THR A 204 -18.26 35.67 -20.16
CA THR A 204 -17.24 36.72 -20.32
C THR A 204 -16.65 36.69 -21.71
N LEU A 205 -15.96 37.71 -22.17
CA LEU A 205 -15.31 37.76 -23.48
C LEU A 205 -13.83 38.07 -23.33
N SER A 206 -13.00 37.47 -24.17
CA SER A 206 -11.60 37.89 -24.26
C SER A 206 -11.51 39.21 -25.04
N PRO A 207 -10.53 40.09 -24.74
CA PRO A 207 -10.30 41.29 -25.55
C PRO A 207 -10.01 40.97 -27.01
N LEU A 208 -9.43 39.80 -27.29
CA LEU A 208 -9.21 39.31 -28.65
C LEU A 208 -10.52 38.91 -29.34
N THR A 209 -11.47 38.34 -28.59
CA THR A 209 -12.80 38.00 -29.09
C THR A 209 -13.51 39.28 -29.53
N VAL A 210 -13.53 40.30 -28.67
CA VAL A 210 -14.12 41.61 -28.98
C VAL A 210 -13.47 42.25 -30.20
N ALA A 211 -12.13 42.20 -30.27
CA ALA A 211 -11.39 42.72 -31.42
C ALA A 211 -11.82 42.05 -32.75
N LYS A 212 -11.92 40.72 -32.76
CA LYS A 212 -12.37 39.96 -33.94
C LYS A 212 -13.84 40.20 -34.30
N VAL A 213 -14.72 40.25 -33.30
CA VAL A 213 -16.16 40.50 -33.47
C VAL A 213 -16.41 41.87 -34.08
N LEU A 214 -15.69 42.90 -33.64
CA LEU A 214 -15.84 44.27 -34.15
C LEU A 214 -14.94 44.59 -35.36
N GLY A 215 -14.05 43.69 -35.76
CA GLY A 215 -13.07 43.93 -36.81
C GLY A 215 -12.06 45.03 -36.47
N ILE A 216 -11.76 45.23 -35.18
CA ILE A 216 -10.83 46.27 -34.69
C ILE A 216 -9.50 45.67 -34.21
N PRO A 217 -8.43 46.47 -34.10
CA PRO A 217 -7.19 46.04 -33.45
C PRO A 217 -7.41 45.63 -31.99
N ARG A 218 -6.61 44.67 -31.52
CA ARG A 218 -6.63 44.23 -30.11
C ARG A 218 -6.30 45.36 -29.13
N SER A 219 -5.48 46.34 -29.53
CA SER A 219 -5.20 47.54 -28.71
C SER A 219 -6.49 48.30 -28.41
N THR A 220 -7.28 48.61 -29.45
CA THR A 220 -8.56 49.32 -29.31
C THR A 220 -9.54 48.58 -28.41
N ALA A 221 -9.59 47.24 -28.50
CA ALA A 221 -10.40 46.45 -27.58
C ALA A 221 -9.91 46.49 -26.12
N ASN A 222 -8.61 46.71 -25.88
CA ASN A 222 -8.08 46.96 -24.54
C ASN A 222 -8.38 48.38 -24.06
N ASP A 223 -8.38 49.36 -24.97
CA ASP A 223 -8.70 50.75 -24.64
C ASP A 223 -10.12 50.85 -24.09
N LEU A 224 -11.08 50.09 -24.63
CA LEU A 224 -12.44 49.99 -24.06
C LEU A 224 -12.46 49.63 -22.56
N MET A 225 -11.52 48.79 -22.11
CA MET A 225 -11.39 48.44 -20.70
C MET A 225 -10.62 49.51 -19.92
N ASN A 226 -9.54 50.05 -20.49
CA ASN A 226 -8.70 51.06 -19.85
C ASN A 226 -9.48 52.36 -19.60
N ASP A 227 -10.34 52.73 -20.54
CA ASP A 227 -11.18 53.93 -20.51
C ASP A 227 -12.43 53.75 -19.63
N GLY A 228 -12.63 52.56 -19.04
CA GLY A 228 -13.78 52.25 -18.18
C GLY A 228 -15.10 52.14 -18.93
N ILE A 229 -15.07 52.01 -20.26
CA ILE A 229 -16.25 51.93 -21.12
C ILE A 229 -16.98 50.59 -20.92
N VAL A 230 -16.22 49.51 -20.70
CA VAL A 230 -16.77 48.18 -20.39
C VAL A 230 -16.21 47.64 -19.09
N GLU A 231 -17.05 46.96 -18.32
CA GLU A 231 -16.66 46.26 -17.10
C GLU A 231 -15.91 44.97 -17.43
N PHE A 232 -14.85 44.71 -16.66
CA PHE A 232 -14.04 43.52 -16.79
C PHE A 232 -13.64 42.95 -15.43
N ILE A 233 -13.21 41.69 -15.44
CA ILE A 233 -12.68 40.96 -14.29
C ILE A 233 -11.26 40.48 -14.57
N TRP A 234 -10.49 40.25 -13.50
CA TRP A 234 -9.17 39.63 -13.55
C TRP A 234 -9.27 38.16 -13.18
N VAL A 235 -8.80 37.27 -14.08
CA VAL A 235 -8.74 35.82 -13.84
C VAL A 235 -7.41 35.29 -14.38
N ASP A 236 -6.60 34.68 -13.52
CA ASP A 236 -5.27 34.13 -13.85
C ASP A 236 -4.38 35.07 -14.68
N GLY A 237 -4.34 36.36 -14.30
CA GLY A 237 -3.55 37.39 -14.99
C GLY A 237 -4.09 37.81 -16.36
N LYS A 238 -5.29 37.34 -16.76
CA LYS A 238 -5.99 37.77 -17.97
C LYS A 238 -7.20 38.62 -17.62
N ARG A 239 -7.40 39.72 -18.36
CA ARG A 239 -8.62 40.54 -18.30
C ARG A 239 -9.72 39.91 -19.14
N ARG A 240 -10.94 39.87 -18.60
CA ARG A 240 -12.13 39.31 -19.25
C ARG A 240 -13.29 40.29 -19.15
N ILE A 241 -13.85 40.69 -20.28
CA ILE A 241 -14.97 41.65 -20.35
C ILE A 241 -16.26 40.91 -20.00
N LYS A 242 -17.14 41.49 -19.17
CA LYS A 242 -18.46 40.89 -18.91
C LYS A 242 -19.34 41.01 -20.16
N ARG A 243 -19.98 39.93 -20.60
CA ARG A 243 -20.80 39.95 -21.83
C ARG A 243 -21.94 40.96 -21.73
N GLU A 244 -22.63 41.02 -20.60
CA GLU A 244 -23.70 41.99 -20.36
C GLU A 244 -23.24 43.46 -20.45
N SER A 245 -22.03 43.76 -19.96
CA SER A 245 -21.47 45.11 -20.05
C SER A 245 -21.11 45.46 -21.49
N PHE A 246 -20.52 44.51 -22.22
CA PHE A 246 -20.26 44.67 -23.64
C PHE A 246 -21.53 44.90 -24.45
N ASP A 247 -22.59 44.12 -24.21
CA ASP A 247 -23.85 44.25 -24.95
C ASP A 247 -24.56 45.58 -24.65
N LYS A 248 -24.54 46.04 -23.39
CA LYS A 248 -25.07 47.36 -23.00
C LYS A 248 -24.31 48.50 -23.70
N TRP A 249 -22.99 48.44 -23.68
CA TRP A 249 -22.17 49.44 -24.37
C TRP A 249 -22.37 49.38 -25.89
N TYR A 250 -22.40 48.18 -26.48
CA TYR A 250 -22.58 48.02 -27.92
C TYR A 250 -23.92 48.59 -28.39
N ALA A 251 -24.98 48.47 -27.58
CA ALA A 251 -26.29 49.04 -27.87
C ALA A 251 -26.36 50.58 -27.72
N SER A 252 -25.49 51.18 -26.91
CA SER A 252 -25.47 52.65 -26.70
C SER A 252 -24.65 53.41 -27.73
N GLN A 253 -23.89 52.71 -28.57
CA GLN A 253 -22.97 53.28 -29.54
C GLN A 253 -23.41 52.97 -30.98
N SER A 254 -23.00 53.81 -31.93
CA SER A 254 -23.26 53.64 -33.38
C SER A 254 -21.98 53.61 -34.24
N LYS A 255 -20.81 53.70 -33.62
CA LYS A 255 -19.50 53.78 -34.27
C LYS A 255 -18.99 52.42 -34.77
N TYR A 256 -19.19 51.36 -33.99
CA TYR A 256 -18.67 50.03 -34.24
C TYR A 256 -19.79 49.10 -34.70
N THR A 257 -19.49 48.24 -35.66
CA THR A 257 -20.41 47.24 -36.21
C THR A 257 -19.83 45.84 -36.00
N LYS A 258 -20.66 44.87 -35.64
CA LYS A 258 -20.25 43.46 -35.60
C LYS A 258 -19.99 42.94 -37.01
N VAL A 259 -18.77 42.49 -37.23
CA VAL A 259 -18.33 41.82 -38.47
C VAL A 259 -18.53 40.31 -38.35
N LYS A 260 -18.55 39.79 -37.12
CA LYS A 260 -18.74 38.36 -36.81
C LYS A 260 -19.59 38.19 -35.57
N GLU A 261 -20.25 37.04 -35.47
CA GLU A 261 -20.91 36.64 -34.23
C GLU A 261 -19.90 36.18 -33.18
N ILE A 262 -20.24 36.38 -31.91
CA ILE A 262 -19.38 36.01 -30.78
C ILE A 262 -19.14 34.49 -30.79
N GLU A 263 -20.20 33.73 -31.06
CA GLU A 263 -20.22 32.27 -31.07
C GLU A 263 -19.30 31.71 -32.17
N GLU A 264 -19.27 32.35 -33.35
CA GLU A 264 -18.37 31.97 -34.45
C GLU A 264 -16.90 32.18 -34.06
N VAL A 265 -16.60 33.26 -33.35
CA VAL A 265 -15.22 33.60 -32.96
C VAL A 265 -14.71 32.73 -31.82
N GLU A 266 -15.59 32.39 -30.88
CA GLU A 266 -15.22 31.63 -29.68
C GLU A 266 -15.25 30.11 -29.89
N GLY A 267 -16.08 29.60 -30.82
CA GLY A 267 -16.07 28.19 -31.20
C GLY A 267 -16.44 27.21 -30.07
N TYR A 268 -17.10 27.68 -29.01
CA TYR A 268 -17.52 26.85 -27.88
C TYR A 268 -18.85 26.14 -28.16
N VAL A 269 -18.99 24.92 -27.64
CA VAL A 269 -20.29 24.26 -27.47
C VAL A 269 -20.80 24.70 -26.09
N ASP A 270 -21.84 25.54 -26.06
CA ASP A 270 -22.56 25.90 -24.83
C ASP A 270 -23.40 24.70 -24.33
#